data_AF-A0A7X8PVU1-F1
#
_entry.id   AF-A0A7X8PVU1-F1
#
_cell.length_a   1.000
_cell.length_b   1.000
_cell.length_c   1.000
_cell.angle_alpha   90.00
_cell.angle_beta   90.00
_cell.angle_gamma   90.00
#
_symmetry.space_group_name_H-M   'P 1'
#
loop_
_entity.id
_entity.type
_entity.pdbx_description
1 polymer ?
#
loop_
_entity_poly.entity_id
_entity_poly.type
_entity_poly.pdbx_seq_one_letter_code
_entity_poly.pdbx_strand_id
1 'polypeptide(L)'
;MPLIINGENSEFCYEYHKPAQLHFGNTKVSGWKDVEITGESIEVDNAYNGSCNMTIEGKTIEIGTGNKHADNPYTFKSVENFDLISTDNDKKSNSINFPYTLRALPNGICDFIVIDDALKSTKLYRNVGEITLNGSENWYNFTDLSDIHYRTMVIPSITKGSNAIYRCTHFVTSNPVLLKSYIYLGSSVLGITFNLLKEDFPTLSTWTDFLAEKAAENNPVKVQYLLEGPIITDLPYQAVKQYYPQTNIFTNATVQPILKGKFMIIDI
;
A
#
# COMPACT_ATOMS: atom_id res chain seq x y z
N MET A 1 -34.38 32.89 -22.95
CA MET A 1 -34.00 33.10 -24.36
C MET A 1 -32.96 32.03 -24.69
N PRO A 2 -33.11 31.26 -25.77
CA PRO A 2 -32.03 30.43 -26.26
C PRO A 2 -30.84 31.35 -26.59
N LEU A 3 -29.64 30.94 -26.18
CA LEU A 3 -28.43 31.60 -26.66
C LEU A 3 -28.23 31.11 -28.09
N ILE A 4 -28.17 32.02 -29.06
CA ILE A 4 -27.92 31.66 -30.46
C ILE A 4 -26.52 32.19 -30.80
N ILE A 5 -25.57 31.29 -31.02
CA ILE A 5 -24.22 31.64 -31.49
C ILE A 5 -24.09 31.07 -32.91
N ASN A 6 -23.68 31.91 -33.86
CA ASN A 6 -23.53 31.57 -35.28
C ASN A 6 -24.78 30.98 -35.97
N GLY A 7 -25.98 31.30 -35.49
CA GLY A 7 -27.24 30.85 -36.08
C GLY A 7 -27.72 29.47 -35.59
N GLU A 8 -26.99 28.84 -34.68
CA GLU A 8 -27.40 27.59 -34.04
C GLU A 8 -27.85 27.81 -32.59
N ASN A 9 -28.83 27.02 -32.15
CA ASN A 9 -29.24 27.02 -30.75
C ASN A 9 -28.09 26.48 -29.88
N SER A 10 -27.76 27.22 -28.84
CA SER A 10 -26.80 26.83 -27.80
C SER A 10 -27.52 26.66 -26.48
N GLU A 11 -27.13 25.62 -25.75
CA GLU A 11 -27.66 25.33 -24.42
C GLU A 11 -26.50 25.25 -23.42
N PHE A 12 -26.73 25.85 -22.23
CA PHE A 12 -25.86 25.66 -21.07
C PHE A 12 -26.49 24.62 -20.16
N CYS A 13 -25.85 23.46 -20.05
CA CYS A 13 -26.27 22.42 -19.14
C CYS A 13 -25.50 22.57 -17.82
N TYR A 14 -26.23 22.69 -16.70
CA TYR A 14 -25.65 22.70 -15.36
C TYR A 14 -25.98 21.41 -14.63
N GLU A 15 -24.95 20.70 -14.19
CA GLU A 15 -25.09 19.63 -13.19
C GLU A 15 -24.66 20.17 -11.82
N TYR A 16 -25.29 19.70 -10.75
CA TYR A 16 -25.06 20.19 -9.39
C TYR A 16 -23.54 20.20 -9.07
N HIS A 17 -22.99 21.40 -8.86
CA HIS A 17 -21.56 21.68 -8.58
C HIS A 17 -20.54 21.42 -9.69
N LYS A 18 -20.98 21.27 -10.95
CA LYS A 18 -20.06 21.11 -12.10
C LYS A 18 -20.06 22.36 -13.00
N PRO A 19 -18.97 22.62 -13.74
CA PRO A 19 -18.97 23.66 -14.77
C PRO A 19 -20.12 23.48 -15.75
N ALA A 20 -20.63 24.58 -16.28
CA ALA A 20 -21.60 24.51 -17.35
C ALA A 20 -20.96 23.86 -18.59
N GLN A 21 -21.71 23.00 -19.28
CA GLN A 21 -21.33 22.46 -20.59
C GLN A 21 -22.01 23.29 -21.67
N LEU A 22 -21.27 23.60 -22.74
CA LEU A 22 -21.76 24.28 -23.93
C LEU A 22 -21.96 23.27 -25.06
N HIS A 23 -23.17 23.24 -25.61
CA HIS A 23 -23.52 22.41 -26.76
C HIS A 23 -23.95 23.25 -27.96
N PHE A 24 -23.58 22.81 -29.17
CA PHE A 24 -24.13 23.23 -30.46
C PHE A 24 -24.91 22.07 -31.07
N GLY A 25 -26.25 22.15 -30.98
CA GLY A 25 -27.10 21.00 -31.27
C GLY A 25 -26.75 19.79 -30.39
N ASN A 26 -26.41 18.66 -31.01
CA ASN A 26 -25.99 17.43 -30.30
C ASN A 26 -24.47 17.37 -30.01
N THR A 27 -23.70 18.39 -30.38
CA THR A 27 -22.24 18.39 -30.25
C THR A 27 -21.83 19.15 -28.99
N LYS A 28 -21.08 18.52 -28.08
CA LYS A 28 -20.43 19.21 -26.96
C LYS A 28 -19.23 20.00 -27.50
N VAL A 29 -19.15 21.28 -27.15
CA VAL A 29 -18.17 22.23 -27.71
C VAL A 29 -17.19 22.69 -26.65
N SER A 30 -17.65 22.82 -25.41
CA SER A 30 -16.81 23.07 -24.24
C SER A 30 -17.51 22.54 -23.00
N GLY A 31 -16.76 22.24 -21.94
CA GLY A 31 -17.35 21.87 -20.67
C GLY A 31 -16.32 21.26 -19.74
N TRP A 32 -16.68 20.16 -19.09
CA TRP A 32 -15.79 19.42 -18.21
C TRP A 32 -15.78 17.94 -18.58
N LYS A 33 -14.76 17.22 -18.13
CA LYS A 33 -14.72 15.76 -18.15
C LYS A 33 -13.94 15.26 -16.93
N ASP A 34 -14.25 14.03 -16.54
CA ASP A 34 -13.45 13.31 -15.55
C ASP A 34 -12.24 12.69 -16.25
N VAL A 35 -11.08 12.75 -15.61
CA VAL A 35 -9.86 12.03 -16.02
C VAL A 35 -9.31 11.24 -14.84
N GLU A 36 -8.79 10.05 -15.14
CA GLU A 36 -8.10 9.21 -14.16
C GLU A 36 -6.61 9.23 -14.45
N ILE A 37 -5.82 9.57 -13.44
CA ILE A 37 -4.36 9.68 -13.56
C ILE A 37 -3.73 8.87 -12.44
N THR A 38 -2.66 8.15 -12.78
CA THR A 38 -1.91 7.30 -11.84
C THR A 38 -0.42 7.63 -11.90
N GLY A 39 0.24 7.72 -10.76
CA GLY A 39 1.69 7.97 -10.67
C GLY A 39 2.18 8.11 -9.23
N GLU A 40 3.50 8.21 -9.03
CA GLU A 40 4.08 8.57 -7.71
C GLU A 40 3.88 10.07 -7.40
N SER A 41 3.71 10.87 -8.45
CA SER A 41 3.20 12.24 -8.44
C SER A 41 2.21 12.40 -9.59
N ILE A 42 1.25 13.30 -9.45
CA ILE A 42 0.22 13.57 -10.44
C ILE A 42 0.25 15.06 -10.79
N GLU A 43 0.25 15.36 -12.08
CA GLU A 43 0.10 16.70 -12.64
C GLU A 43 -1.16 16.71 -13.50
N VAL A 44 -2.03 17.69 -13.27
CA VAL A 44 -3.33 17.80 -13.94
C VAL A 44 -3.47 19.18 -14.55
N ASP A 45 -3.40 19.24 -15.87
CA ASP A 45 -3.66 20.44 -16.64
C ASP A 45 -5.16 20.70 -16.81
N ASN A 46 -5.50 21.98 -16.93
CA ASN A 46 -6.88 22.47 -17.01
C ASN A 46 -7.76 21.96 -15.86
N ALA A 47 -7.19 21.70 -14.69
CA ALA A 47 -7.92 21.21 -13.53
C ALA A 47 -9.00 22.19 -13.08
N TYR A 48 -10.16 21.69 -12.69
CA TYR A 48 -11.24 22.51 -12.15
C TYR A 48 -10.96 22.93 -10.69
N ASN A 49 -11.38 24.12 -10.28
CA ASN A 49 -11.33 24.53 -8.88
C ASN A 49 -12.36 23.74 -8.05
N GLY A 50 -11.90 22.79 -7.24
CA GLY A 50 -12.78 21.91 -6.48
C GLY A 50 -12.02 20.92 -5.60
N SER A 51 -12.49 19.68 -5.57
CA SER A 51 -11.84 18.56 -4.87
C SER A 51 -11.95 17.28 -5.67
N CYS A 52 -11.06 16.32 -5.43
CA CYS A 52 -10.95 15.07 -6.20
C CYS A 52 -11.02 13.83 -5.31
N ASN A 53 -11.32 12.70 -5.95
CA ASN A 53 -11.17 11.38 -5.32
C ASN A 53 -9.73 10.92 -5.45
N MET A 54 -9.23 10.25 -4.41
CA MET A 54 -7.86 9.73 -4.39
C MET A 54 -7.81 8.33 -3.79
N THR A 55 -7.01 7.46 -4.38
CA THR A 55 -6.51 6.24 -3.76
C THR A 55 -4.99 6.33 -3.63
N ILE A 56 -4.46 6.01 -2.46
CA ILE A 56 -3.03 6.05 -2.12
C ILE A 56 -2.62 4.61 -1.79
N GLU A 57 -1.86 3.98 -2.68
CA GLU A 57 -1.42 2.59 -2.54
C GLU A 57 -0.03 2.52 -1.89
N GLY A 58 0.07 1.68 -0.87
CA GLY A 58 1.31 1.43 -0.14
C GLY A 58 2.39 0.78 -0.98
N LYS A 59 3.61 0.84 -0.46
CA LYS A 59 4.80 0.24 -1.08
C LYS A 59 5.74 -0.19 0.04
N THR A 60 6.41 -1.33 -0.14
CA THR A 60 7.46 -1.80 0.76
C THR A 60 8.67 -2.23 -0.07
N ILE A 61 9.82 -1.62 0.24
CA ILE A 61 11.13 -2.01 -0.30
C ILE A 61 11.90 -2.81 0.74
N GLU A 62 12.69 -3.77 0.28
CA GLU A 62 13.65 -4.49 1.12
C GLU A 62 15.04 -3.95 0.83
N ILE A 63 15.74 -3.52 1.88
CA ILE A 63 17.06 -2.90 1.79
C ILE A 63 18.07 -3.87 2.40
N GLY A 64 18.97 -4.38 1.59
CA GLY A 64 20.03 -5.29 1.99
C GLY A 64 20.93 -5.62 0.80
N THR A 65 22.08 -6.23 1.08
CA THR A 65 23.03 -6.63 0.03
C THR A 65 23.44 -8.09 0.24
N GLY A 66 23.89 -8.75 -0.84
CA GLY A 66 24.29 -10.15 -0.78
C GLY A 66 23.10 -11.11 -0.67
N ASN A 67 23.34 -12.27 -0.06
CA ASN A 67 22.30 -13.27 0.18
C ASN A 67 21.67 -13.05 1.54
N LYS A 68 20.35 -12.98 1.62
CA LYS A 68 19.61 -12.93 2.89
C LYS A 68 19.78 -14.24 3.68
N HIS A 69 20.16 -14.13 4.95
CA HIS A 69 20.20 -15.22 5.95
C HIS A 69 20.15 -14.63 7.37
N ALA A 70 20.18 -15.49 8.40
CA ALA A 70 20.05 -15.12 9.81
C ALA A 70 20.97 -13.95 10.24
N ASP A 71 22.24 -13.99 9.84
CA ASP A 71 23.22 -12.93 10.19
C ASP A 71 23.35 -11.82 9.14
N ASN A 72 22.63 -11.91 8.02
CA ASN A 72 22.54 -10.86 7.00
C ASN A 72 21.08 -10.50 6.70
N PRO A 73 20.38 -9.88 7.66
CA PRO A 73 18.99 -9.50 7.49
C PRO A 73 18.83 -8.28 6.61
N TYR A 74 17.68 -8.22 5.94
CA TYR A 74 17.24 -7.07 5.18
C TYR A 74 16.32 -6.21 6.03
N THR A 75 16.33 -4.90 5.79
CA THR A 75 15.43 -3.94 6.43
C THR A 75 14.22 -3.69 5.53
N PHE A 76 13.03 -3.70 6.11
CA PHE A 76 11.82 -3.24 5.41
C PHE A 76 11.68 -1.74 5.56
N LYS A 77 11.44 -1.05 4.45
CA LYS A 77 11.03 0.34 4.45
C LYS A 77 9.72 0.48 3.68
N SER A 78 8.71 1.05 4.32
CA SER A 78 7.38 1.22 3.71
C SER A 78 7.02 2.70 3.58
N VAL A 79 5.91 2.99 2.90
CA VAL A 79 5.29 4.32 2.97
C VAL A 79 4.86 4.54 4.42
N GLU A 80 5.34 5.59 5.06
CA GLU A 80 5.09 5.85 6.49
C GLU A 80 5.05 7.34 6.77
N ASN A 81 4.18 7.75 7.72
CA ASN A 81 4.05 9.10 8.26
C ASN A 81 4.29 10.20 7.20
N PHE A 82 3.32 10.35 6.31
CA PHE A 82 3.45 11.20 5.14
C PHE A 82 2.28 12.17 5.04
N ASP A 83 2.50 13.23 4.28
CA ASP A 83 1.48 14.17 3.88
C ASP A 83 1.13 13.94 2.42
N LEU A 84 -0.18 13.92 2.11
CA LEU A 84 -0.67 14.11 0.75
C LEU A 84 -0.80 15.61 0.50
N ILE A 85 -0.07 16.12 -0.47
CA ILE A 85 0.04 17.55 -0.75
C ILE A 85 -0.57 17.81 -2.13
N SER A 86 -1.51 18.75 -2.20
CA SER A 86 -2.04 19.31 -3.44
C SER A 86 -1.67 20.78 -3.55
N THR A 87 -1.18 21.23 -4.71
CA THR A 87 -0.76 22.62 -4.92
C THR A 87 -1.17 23.15 -6.29
N ASP A 88 -1.28 24.48 -6.41
CA ASP A 88 -1.19 25.18 -7.69
C ASP A 88 0.26 25.60 -7.98
N ASN A 89 0.48 26.25 -9.13
CA ASN A 89 1.78 26.83 -9.50
C ASN A 89 2.14 28.09 -8.70
N ASP A 90 1.15 28.71 -8.05
CA ASP A 90 1.26 29.99 -7.32
C ASP A 90 1.32 29.82 -5.79
N LYS A 91 1.68 28.61 -5.32
CA LYS A 91 1.93 28.22 -3.92
C LYS A 91 0.70 28.12 -3.00
N LYS A 92 -0.53 28.16 -3.51
CA LYS A 92 -1.66 27.66 -2.71
C LYS A 92 -1.45 26.17 -2.52
N SER A 93 -1.59 25.73 -1.28
CA SER A 93 -1.42 24.32 -0.94
C SER A 93 -2.49 23.86 0.03
N ASN A 94 -2.80 22.58 -0.07
CA ASN A 94 -3.53 21.84 0.93
C ASN A 94 -2.73 20.56 1.22
N SER A 95 -2.56 20.29 2.51
CA SER A 95 -1.81 19.14 3.01
C SER A 95 -2.71 18.35 3.95
N ILE A 96 -2.71 17.03 3.79
CA ILE A 96 -3.43 16.08 4.64
C ILE A 96 -2.42 15.11 5.21
N ASN A 97 -2.26 15.13 6.54
CA ASN A 97 -1.34 14.23 7.22
C ASN A 97 -1.95 12.84 7.43
N PHE A 98 -1.18 11.81 7.06
CA PHE A 98 -1.48 10.40 7.29
C PHE A 98 -0.38 9.78 8.16
N PRO A 99 -0.59 9.70 9.49
CA PRO A 99 0.37 9.11 10.43
C PRO A 99 0.26 7.57 10.43
N TYR A 100 0.21 6.97 9.23
CA TYR A 100 0.00 5.55 9.02
C TYR A 100 1.12 4.96 8.15
N THR A 101 1.37 3.67 8.34
CA THR A 101 2.23 2.87 7.46
C THR A 101 1.37 2.15 6.44
N LEU A 102 1.70 2.27 5.15
CA LEU A 102 1.08 1.52 4.07
C LEU A 102 2.08 0.53 3.47
N ARG A 103 1.87 -0.76 3.72
CA ARG A 103 2.77 -1.84 3.31
C ARG A 103 2.36 -2.44 1.97
N ALA A 104 3.28 -3.14 1.32
CA ALA A 104 2.99 -3.96 0.15
C ALA A 104 3.73 -5.30 0.17
N LEU A 105 3.11 -6.34 -0.37
CA LEU A 105 3.68 -7.67 -0.53
C LEU A 105 4.26 -7.84 -1.95
N PRO A 106 5.18 -8.80 -2.18
CA PRO A 106 5.87 -8.93 -3.47
C PRO A 106 4.95 -9.20 -4.66
N ASN A 107 3.73 -9.69 -4.42
CA ASN A 107 2.72 -9.95 -5.43
C ASN A 107 1.85 -8.72 -5.79
N GLY A 108 2.13 -7.55 -5.22
CA GLY A 108 1.39 -6.31 -5.48
C GLY A 108 0.20 -6.04 -4.56
N ILE A 109 -0.19 -6.98 -3.68
CA ILE A 109 -1.19 -6.69 -2.64
C ILE A 109 -0.60 -5.67 -1.67
N CYS A 110 -1.34 -4.59 -1.38
CA CYS A 110 -0.90 -3.51 -0.52
C CYS A 110 -2.00 -3.01 0.41
N ASP A 111 -1.60 -2.31 1.45
CA ASP A 111 -2.48 -1.41 2.19
C ASP A 111 -2.75 -0.18 1.34
N PHE A 112 -3.93 0.42 1.47
CA PHE A 112 -4.25 1.65 0.74
C PHE A 112 -5.25 2.54 1.48
N ILE A 113 -5.22 3.83 1.17
CA ILE A 113 -6.19 4.81 1.66
C ILE A 113 -7.08 5.23 0.49
N VAL A 114 -8.39 5.28 0.69
CA VAL A 114 -9.37 5.84 -0.26
C VAL A 114 -9.97 7.09 0.33
N ILE A 115 -9.91 8.19 -0.41
CA ILE A 115 -10.62 9.45 -0.15
C ILE A 115 -11.72 9.57 -1.20
N ASP A 116 -12.96 9.44 -0.76
CA ASP A 116 -14.16 9.57 -1.59
C ASP A 116 -14.81 10.94 -1.31
N ASP A 117 -14.65 11.85 -2.27
CA ASP A 117 -15.19 13.20 -2.20
C ASP A 117 -16.72 13.21 -2.37
N ALA A 118 -17.31 12.25 -3.09
CA ALA A 118 -18.76 12.20 -3.27
C ALA A 118 -19.47 11.78 -1.97
N LEU A 119 -18.90 10.79 -1.27
CA LEU A 119 -19.40 10.29 0.01
C LEU A 119 -18.86 11.06 1.21
N LYS A 120 -17.92 11.99 1.01
CA LYS A 120 -17.21 12.73 2.07
C LYS A 120 -16.63 11.78 3.13
N SER A 121 -15.94 10.74 2.67
CA SER A 121 -15.40 9.69 3.53
C SER A 121 -13.93 9.39 3.20
N THR A 122 -13.16 9.02 4.22
CA THR A 122 -11.79 8.53 4.05
C THR A 122 -11.64 7.22 4.80
N LYS A 123 -11.08 6.20 4.16
CA LYS A 123 -10.90 4.86 4.74
C LYS A 123 -9.50 4.32 4.49
N LEU A 124 -8.91 3.75 5.53
CA LEU A 124 -7.69 2.94 5.45
C LEU A 124 -8.07 1.46 5.34
N TYR A 125 -7.55 0.79 4.31
CA TYR A 125 -7.67 -0.64 4.10
C TYR A 125 -6.33 -1.30 4.37
N ARG A 126 -6.23 -2.05 5.48
CA ARG A 126 -5.05 -2.85 5.79
C ARG A 126 -5.23 -4.27 5.29
N ASN A 127 -4.47 -4.63 4.27
CA ASN A 127 -4.42 -5.99 3.74
C ASN A 127 -3.18 -6.75 4.25
N VAL A 128 -2.16 -6.03 4.70
CA VAL A 128 -0.86 -6.59 5.06
C VAL A 128 -0.66 -6.56 6.58
N GLY A 129 -0.52 -7.74 7.16
CA GLY A 129 -0.12 -7.94 8.54
C GLY A 129 1.40 -7.92 8.68
N GLU A 130 1.88 -7.59 9.87
CA GLU A 130 3.30 -7.68 10.23
C GLU A 130 3.41 -8.26 11.64
N ILE A 131 4.21 -9.32 11.79
CA ILE A 131 4.59 -9.85 13.09
C ILE A 131 6.07 -9.54 13.31
N THR A 132 6.39 -9.11 14.53
CA THR A 132 7.77 -8.95 15.02
C THR A 132 8.00 -10.05 16.02
N LEU A 133 9.02 -10.89 15.78
CA LEU A 133 9.32 -12.06 16.60
C LEU A 133 10.41 -11.74 17.63
N ASN A 134 10.23 -12.26 18.84
CA ASN A 134 11.16 -12.10 19.96
C ASN A 134 11.42 -13.40 20.74
N GLY A 135 10.86 -14.54 20.31
CA GLY A 135 11.09 -15.85 20.92
C GLY A 135 10.08 -16.23 21.99
N SER A 136 9.23 -15.31 22.44
CA SER A 136 8.17 -15.58 23.44
C SER A 136 6.84 -16.03 22.83
N GLU A 137 6.78 -16.19 21.51
CA GLU A 137 5.58 -16.64 20.81
C GLU A 137 5.22 -18.09 21.16
N ASN A 138 3.95 -18.46 20.94
CA ASN A 138 3.51 -19.84 21.07
C ASN A 138 3.95 -20.64 19.84
N TRP A 139 5.02 -21.42 19.99
CA TRP A 139 5.62 -22.22 18.92
C TRP A 139 5.04 -23.64 18.86
N TYR A 140 4.72 -24.09 17.65
CA TYR A 140 4.35 -25.48 17.36
C TYR A 140 5.51 -26.19 16.65
N ASN A 141 5.98 -27.27 17.24
CA ASN A 141 7.09 -28.05 16.71
C ASN A 141 6.57 -29.24 15.93
N PHE A 142 7.23 -29.54 14.81
CA PHE A 142 6.99 -30.75 14.05
C PHE A 142 8.24 -31.61 14.13
N THR A 143 8.06 -32.91 14.33
CA THR A 143 9.12 -33.87 14.04
C THR A 143 9.28 -33.89 12.52
N ASP A 144 10.28 -33.18 12.00
CA ASP A 144 10.55 -33.23 10.57
C ASP A 144 11.12 -34.61 10.21
N LEU A 145 10.69 -35.14 9.07
CA LEU A 145 11.17 -36.44 8.55
C LEU A 145 12.56 -36.33 7.91
N SER A 146 13.11 -35.10 7.84
CA SER A 146 14.44 -34.82 7.27
C SER A 146 15.50 -34.63 8.36
N ASP A 147 16.71 -35.14 8.12
CA ASP A 147 17.86 -34.94 8.99
C ASP A 147 18.48 -33.54 8.87
N ILE A 148 17.97 -32.69 7.98
CA ILE A 148 18.61 -31.41 7.61
C ILE A 148 17.95 -30.21 8.31
N HIS A 149 16.62 -30.18 8.40
CA HIS A 149 15.89 -29.04 8.93
C HIS A 149 15.14 -29.35 10.24
N TYR A 150 15.12 -28.38 11.13
CA TYR A 150 14.24 -28.28 12.29
C TYR A 150 13.03 -27.42 11.89
N ARG A 151 11.82 -27.96 12.03
CA ARG A 151 10.59 -27.27 11.64
C ARG A 151 9.79 -26.77 12.84
N THR A 152 9.47 -25.50 12.83
CA THR A 152 8.59 -24.86 13.82
C THR A 152 7.65 -23.86 13.15
N MET A 153 6.57 -23.50 13.85
CA MET A 153 5.54 -22.61 13.33
C MET A 153 5.01 -21.68 14.43
N VAL A 154 4.66 -20.46 14.01
CA VAL A 154 3.86 -19.50 14.79
C VAL A 154 2.57 -19.16 14.04
N ILE A 155 1.48 -18.97 14.78
CA ILE A 155 0.16 -18.66 14.22
C ILE A 155 -0.26 -17.23 14.59
N PRO A 156 0.05 -16.23 13.77
CA PRO A 156 -0.52 -14.91 13.94
C PRO A 156 -1.78 -14.77 13.09
N SER A 157 -2.89 -15.43 13.46
CA SER A 157 -4.23 -15.28 12.83
C SER A 157 -4.19 -14.99 11.31
N ILE A 158 -3.63 -15.90 10.50
CA ILE A 158 -3.36 -15.69 9.07
C ILE A 158 -4.48 -16.24 8.16
N THR A 159 -4.67 -15.65 6.97
CA THR A 159 -5.44 -16.28 5.87
C THR A 159 -4.74 -17.53 5.39
N LYS A 160 -5.50 -18.55 4.95
CA LYS A 160 -4.96 -19.52 3.99
C LYS A 160 -4.59 -18.80 2.70
N GLY A 161 -3.29 -18.75 2.39
CA GLY A 161 -2.77 -18.16 1.15
C GLY A 161 -1.84 -19.13 0.44
N SER A 162 -1.89 -19.13 -0.90
CA SER A 162 -0.89 -19.81 -1.74
C SER A 162 0.50 -19.17 -1.58
N ASN A 163 1.55 -19.89 -1.99
CA ASN A 163 3.00 -19.68 -1.77
C ASN A 163 3.64 -18.31 -2.13
N ALA A 164 2.94 -17.18 -2.25
CA ALA A 164 3.52 -15.92 -2.74
C ALA A 164 3.04 -14.64 -2.02
N ILE A 165 2.58 -14.72 -0.77
CA ILE A 165 1.95 -13.57 -0.10
C ILE A 165 2.59 -13.25 1.25
N TYR A 166 3.92 -13.24 1.30
CA TYR A 166 4.70 -12.89 2.49
C TYR A 166 6.15 -12.50 2.17
N ARG A 167 6.85 -11.89 3.14
CA ARG A 167 8.29 -11.62 3.12
C ARG A 167 8.86 -11.64 4.55
N CYS A 168 10.15 -11.98 4.70
CA CYS A 168 10.84 -11.98 6.00
C CYS A 168 12.16 -11.21 5.92
N THR A 169 12.53 -10.52 6.99
CA THR A 169 13.78 -9.76 7.08
C THR A 169 15.00 -10.67 7.06
N HIS A 170 14.97 -11.81 7.76
CA HIS A 170 16.14 -12.66 7.98
C HIS A 170 16.20 -13.91 7.08
N PHE A 171 15.06 -14.35 6.54
CA PHE A 171 14.98 -15.61 5.82
C PHE A 171 14.34 -15.43 4.44
N VAL A 172 14.82 -16.21 3.49
CA VAL A 172 14.27 -16.25 2.14
C VAL A 172 12.91 -16.94 2.12
N THR A 173 12.06 -16.52 1.16
CA THR A 173 10.74 -17.08 0.89
C THR A 173 10.85 -18.08 -0.27
N SER A 174 11.09 -19.37 0.00
CA SER A 174 11.03 -20.45 -1.03
C SER A 174 11.45 -21.80 -0.44
N ASN A 175 11.13 -22.88 -1.15
CA ASN A 175 11.69 -24.24 -1.06
C ASN A 175 12.03 -24.65 -2.52
N PRO A 176 13.05 -25.46 -2.91
CA PRO A 176 14.07 -26.24 -2.19
C PRO A 176 15.50 -26.11 -2.81
N VAL A 177 16.45 -25.45 -2.15
CA VAL A 177 17.87 -25.83 -2.30
C VAL A 177 18.40 -26.05 -0.89
N LEU A 178 18.77 -27.30 -0.60
CA LEU A 178 18.66 -27.99 0.68
C LEU A 178 19.60 -27.54 1.82
N LEU A 179 20.19 -26.34 1.76
CA LEU A 179 21.27 -25.94 2.69
C LEU A 179 21.08 -24.54 3.29
N LYS A 180 19.83 -24.08 3.47
CA LYS A 180 19.54 -22.79 4.12
C LYS A 180 18.28 -22.88 4.98
N SER A 181 18.21 -22.01 5.99
CA SER A 181 16.98 -21.70 6.71
C SER A 181 16.05 -20.86 5.82
N TYR A 182 14.76 -21.20 5.77
CA TYR A 182 13.76 -20.50 4.95
C TYR A 182 12.39 -20.51 5.62
N ILE A 183 11.52 -19.61 5.16
CA ILE A 183 10.13 -19.56 5.61
C ILE A 183 9.18 -19.92 4.48
N TYR A 184 8.06 -20.54 4.86
CA TYR A 184 6.93 -20.71 3.97
C TYR A 184 5.58 -20.64 4.69
N LEU A 185 4.56 -20.17 3.98
CA LEU A 185 3.16 -20.28 4.40
C LEU A 185 2.54 -21.42 3.59
N GLY A 186 2.21 -22.52 4.26
CA GLY A 186 1.67 -23.71 3.61
C GLY A 186 0.17 -23.60 3.31
N SER A 187 -0.29 -24.22 2.23
CA SER A 187 -1.72 -24.26 1.86
C SER A 187 -2.58 -25.06 2.85
N SER A 188 -1.98 -26.00 3.59
CA SER A 188 -2.64 -26.88 4.56
C SER A 188 -2.49 -26.44 6.02
N VAL A 189 -1.64 -25.46 6.31
CA VAL A 189 -1.29 -25.08 7.69
C VAL A 189 -1.57 -23.60 7.92
N LEU A 190 -2.39 -23.30 8.93
CA LEU A 190 -2.70 -21.93 9.36
C LEU A 190 -1.54 -21.39 10.21
N GLY A 191 -0.39 -21.13 9.60
CA GLY A 191 0.73 -20.45 10.29
C GLY A 191 1.91 -20.15 9.40
N ILE A 192 2.79 -19.30 9.92
CA ILE A 192 4.08 -18.99 9.30
C ILE A 192 5.03 -20.11 9.73
N THR A 193 5.45 -20.94 8.79
CA THR A 193 6.34 -22.07 9.06
C THR A 193 7.79 -21.68 8.77
N PHE A 194 8.67 -22.03 9.70
CA PHE A 194 10.10 -21.86 9.61
C PHE A 194 10.73 -23.25 9.45
N ASN A 195 11.45 -23.47 8.35
CA ASN A 195 12.38 -24.59 8.23
C ASN A 195 13.77 -24.04 8.50
N LEU A 196 14.30 -24.38 9.66
CA LEU A 196 15.56 -23.88 10.16
C LEU A 196 16.62 -24.96 9.94
N LEU A 197 17.79 -24.61 9.40
CA LEU A 197 18.87 -25.55 9.21
C LEU A 197 19.33 -26.07 10.57
N LYS A 198 19.39 -27.39 10.79
CA LYS A 198 19.76 -27.98 12.09
C LYS A 198 21.18 -27.64 12.52
N GLU A 199 22.07 -27.37 11.57
CA GLU A 199 23.43 -26.89 11.83
C GLU A 199 23.41 -25.54 12.58
N ASP A 200 22.48 -24.65 12.23
CA ASP A 200 22.32 -23.32 12.84
C ASP A 200 21.36 -23.36 14.06
N PHE A 201 20.29 -24.14 13.95
CA PHE A 201 19.18 -24.18 14.89
C PHE A 201 18.76 -25.64 15.20
N PRO A 202 19.51 -26.37 16.02
CA PRO A 202 19.26 -27.78 16.29
C PRO A 202 17.99 -28.04 17.11
N THR A 203 17.48 -27.03 17.84
CA THR A 203 16.36 -27.16 18.79
C THR A 203 15.42 -25.95 18.77
N LEU A 204 14.25 -26.07 19.40
CA LEU A 204 13.39 -24.90 19.65
C LEU A 204 14.11 -23.83 20.48
N SER A 205 14.85 -24.25 21.51
CA SER A 205 15.54 -23.30 22.41
C SER A 205 16.51 -22.43 21.63
N THR A 206 17.37 -23.05 20.80
CA THR A 206 18.33 -22.30 19.97
C THR A 206 17.66 -21.32 19.02
N TRP A 207 16.45 -21.64 18.53
CA TRP A 207 15.66 -20.73 17.70
C TRP A 207 15.08 -19.56 18.50
N THR A 208 14.46 -19.84 19.64
CA THR A 208 13.85 -18.79 20.48
C THR A 208 14.90 -17.87 21.10
N ASP A 209 16.06 -18.42 21.46
CA ASP A 209 17.21 -17.65 21.98
C ASP A 209 17.74 -16.70 20.90
N PHE A 210 17.88 -17.16 19.65
CA PHE A 210 18.24 -16.31 18.51
C PHE A 210 17.23 -15.18 18.29
N LEU A 211 15.93 -15.48 18.33
CA LEU A 211 14.90 -14.44 18.20
C LEU A 211 14.97 -13.39 19.30
N ALA A 212 15.20 -13.83 20.54
CA ALA A 212 15.34 -12.94 21.69
C ALA A 212 16.59 -12.06 21.57
N GLU A 213 17.72 -12.63 21.14
CA GLU A 213 18.95 -11.90 20.85
C GLU A 213 18.72 -10.82 19.78
N LYS A 214 18.15 -11.18 18.63
CA LYS A 214 17.88 -10.23 17.54
C LYS A 214 16.89 -9.15 17.94
N ALA A 215 15.90 -9.46 18.77
CA ALA A 215 15.02 -8.45 19.35
C ALA A 215 15.76 -7.49 20.30
N ALA A 216 16.66 -8.01 21.15
CA ALA A 216 17.48 -7.19 22.06
C ALA A 216 18.47 -6.28 21.32
N GLU A 217 18.93 -6.70 20.14
CA GLU A 217 19.78 -5.92 19.23
C GLU A 217 19.02 -4.85 18.43
N ASN A 218 17.72 -4.67 18.67
CA ASN A 218 16.83 -3.81 17.87
C ASN A 218 16.80 -4.18 16.38
N ASN A 219 17.01 -5.46 16.08
CA ASN A 219 16.99 -6.03 14.74
C ASN A 219 16.11 -7.30 14.68
N PRO A 220 14.85 -7.26 15.16
CA PRO A 220 14.03 -8.45 15.28
C PRO A 220 13.70 -9.06 13.92
N VAL A 221 13.42 -10.37 13.92
CA VAL A 221 12.85 -11.04 12.75
C VAL A 221 11.43 -10.52 12.54
N LYS A 222 11.18 -9.91 11.38
CA LYS A 222 9.85 -9.41 10.99
C LYS A 222 9.35 -10.20 9.81
N VAL A 223 8.06 -10.55 9.84
CA VAL A 223 7.39 -11.20 8.72
C VAL A 223 6.15 -10.39 8.36
N GLN A 224 6.07 -9.98 7.10
CA GLN A 224 4.86 -9.38 6.53
C GLN A 224 4.08 -10.46 5.77
N TYR A 225 2.76 -10.47 5.91
CA TYR A 225 1.88 -11.52 5.38
C TYR A 225 0.49 -10.97 5.04
N LEU A 226 -0.29 -11.71 4.25
CA LEU A 226 -1.69 -11.36 3.95
C LEU A 226 -2.60 -11.57 5.16
N LEU A 227 -3.45 -10.59 5.46
CA LEU A 227 -4.53 -10.72 6.45
C LEU A 227 -5.74 -11.49 5.92
N GLU A 228 -6.48 -12.17 6.81
CA GLU A 228 -7.65 -12.99 6.45
C GLU A 228 -8.70 -12.23 5.65
N GLY A 229 -8.86 -10.96 6.00
CA GLY A 229 -9.53 -9.96 5.20
C GLY A 229 -8.96 -8.58 5.51
N PRO A 230 -9.34 -7.57 4.71
CA PRO A 230 -8.94 -6.21 5.00
C PRO A 230 -9.46 -5.77 6.37
N ILE A 231 -8.58 -5.22 7.20
CA ILE A 231 -9.00 -4.44 8.37
C ILE A 231 -9.28 -3.02 7.86
N ILE A 232 -10.53 -2.59 7.95
CA ILE A 232 -10.97 -1.28 7.47
C ILE A 232 -11.05 -0.32 8.67
N THR A 233 -10.48 0.87 8.54
CA THR A 233 -10.53 1.93 9.56
C THR A 233 -11.05 3.21 8.92
N ASP A 234 -12.13 3.76 9.47
CA ASP A 234 -12.62 5.10 9.09
C ASP A 234 -11.65 6.17 9.59
N LEU A 235 -11.30 7.10 8.70
CA LEU A 235 -10.43 8.23 8.98
C LEU A 235 -11.23 9.55 8.86
N PRO A 236 -10.81 10.63 9.53
CA PRO A 236 -11.39 11.94 9.32
C PRO A 236 -11.27 12.35 7.86
N TYR A 237 -12.41 12.71 7.25
CA TYR A 237 -12.44 13.19 5.88
C TYR A 237 -11.79 14.58 5.77
N GLN A 238 -10.90 14.71 4.79
CA GLN A 238 -10.35 15.99 4.36
C GLN A 238 -10.34 16.01 2.84
N ALA A 239 -10.86 17.09 2.25
CA ALA A 239 -10.97 17.22 0.80
C ALA A 239 -9.57 17.41 0.18
N VAL A 240 -9.24 16.62 -0.83
CA VAL A 240 -8.04 16.83 -1.66
C VAL A 240 -8.35 17.90 -2.69
N LYS A 241 -7.81 19.11 -2.49
CA LYS A 241 -8.17 20.27 -3.32
C LYS A 241 -7.59 20.16 -4.73
N GLN A 242 -8.42 20.54 -5.70
CA GLN A 242 -8.03 20.80 -7.08
C GLN A 242 -7.99 22.31 -7.29
N TYR A 243 -6.99 22.76 -8.04
CA TYR A 243 -6.72 24.15 -8.36
C TYR A 243 -6.65 24.36 -9.88
N TYR A 244 -7.35 25.37 -10.37
CA TYR A 244 -7.24 25.86 -11.74
C TYR A 244 -6.09 26.87 -11.85
N PRO A 245 -5.32 26.89 -12.96
CA PRO A 245 -5.46 26.02 -14.14
C PRO A 245 -4.77 24.67 -14.00
N GLN A 246 -3.91 24.50 -13.01
CA GLN A 246 -3.09 23.31 -12.86
C GLN A 246 -3.06 22.85 -11.41
N THR A 247 -3.21 21.54 -11.22
CA THR A 247 -3.09 20.89 -9.91
C THR A 247 -1.92 19.91 -9.92
N ASN A 248 -1.04 20.04 -8.94
CA ASN A 248 0.02 19.07 -8.67
C ASN A 248 -0.30 18.33 -7.38
N ILE A 249 -0.20 17.00 -7.38
CA ILE A 249 -0.40 16.15 -6.20
C ILE A 249 0.81 15.24 -6.00
N PHE A 250 1.37 15.24 -4.80
CA PHE A 250 2.51 14.41 -4.45
C PHE A 250 2.51 14.10 -2.94
N THR A 251 3.45 13.26 -2.51
CA THR A 251 3.68 13.00 -1.08
C THR A 251 5.11 13.34 -0.68
N ASN A 252 5.31 13.68 0.59
CA ASN A 252 6.64 13.81 1.18
C ASN A 252 7.19 12.49 1.76
N ALA A 253 6.56 11.34 1.43
CA ALA A 253 6.97 10.03 1.90
C ALA A 253 8.38 9.68 1.41
N THR A 254 9.19 9.01 2.24
CA THR A 254 10.52 8.56 1.77
C THR A 254 10.43 7.39 0.78
N VAL A 255 9.50 6.48 1.02
CA VAL A 255 9.09 5.48 0.02
C VAL A 255 7.84 6.03 -0.64
N GLN A 256 7.89 6.28 -1.95
CA GLN A 256 6.77 6.88 -2.66
C GLN A 256 5.64 5.87 -2.87
N PRO A 257 4.39 6.22 -2.49
CA PRO A 257 3.21 5.42 -2.82
C PRO A 257 2.87 5.55 -4.31
N ILE A 258 1.92 4.72 -4.77
CA ILE A 258 1.24 4.98 -6.05
C ILE A 258 -0.05 5.75 -5.75
N LEU A 259 -0.19 6.91 -6.38
CA LEU A 259 -1.39 7.74 -6.32
C LEU A 259 -2.26 7.40 -7.52
N LYS A 260 -3.57 7.24 -7.28
CA LYS A 260 -4.60 7.11 -8.31
C LYS A 260 -5.67 8.15 -8.03
N GLY A 261 -5.81 9.13 -8.90
CA GLY A 261 -6.76 10.22 -8.71
C GLY A 261 -7.78 10.27 -9.83
N LYS A 262 -9.01 10.67 -9.48
CA LYS A 262 -10.07 11.00 -10.44
C LYS A 262 -10.35 12.49 -10.34
N PHE A 263 -10.00 13.21 -11.40
CA PHE A 263 -9.98 14.67 -11.46
C PHE A 263 -11.04 15.18 -12.42
N MET A 264 -11.49 16.40 -12.17
CA MET A 264 -12.35 17.12 -13.10
C MET A 264 -11.49 18.14 -13.82
N ILE A 265 -11.48 18.09 -15.15
CA ILE A 265 -10.76 19.06 -15.98
C ILE A 265 -11.74 19.83 -16.86
N ILE A 266 -11.38 21.07 -17.17
CA ILE A 266 -12.05 21.90 -18.15
C ILE A 266 -11.60 21.47 -19.55
N ASP A 267 -12.58 21.15 -20.37
CA ASP A 267 -12.46 20.66 -21.73
C ASP A 267 -12.84 21.84 -22.64
N ILE A 268 -11.84 22.56 -23.16
CA ILE A 268 -11.99 23.75 -23.99
C ILE A 268 -11.80 23.38 -25.46
#